data_AF-A0A951HEQ6-F1
#
_entry.id   AF-A0A951HEQ6-F1
#
_cell.length_a   1.000
_cell.length_b   1.000
_cell.length_c   1.000
_cell.angle_alpha   90.00
_cell.angle_beta   90.00
_cell.angle_gamma   90.00
#
_symmetry.space_group_name_H-M   'P 1'
#
loop_
_entity.id
_entity.type
_entity.pdbx_description
1 polymer ?
#
loop_
_entity_poly.entity_id
_entity_poly.type
_entity_poly.pdbx_seq_one_letter_code
_entity_poly.pdbx_strand_id
1 'polypeptide(L)'
;MLSLLVSAPAAAQSGGRNEYAVKFVCGNNGRPLDPAAAIGAYFTAINVHNPGNEAVAFVHKVALAEPGRPGRHTALVAPFRLAYDEATEVDCLQILRELAAGGITPGP
;
A
#
# COMPACT_ATOMS: atom_id res chain seq x y z
N MET A 1 50.65 21.00 1.56
CA MET A 1 49.65 20.80 0.49
C MET A 1 48.43 20.17 1.14
N LEU A 2 47.30 20.87 1.17
CA LEU A 2 46.06 20.40 1.77
C LEU A 2 45.20 19.80 0.64
N SER A 3 45.06 18.47 0.61
CA SER A 3 44.25 17.78 -0.40
C SER A 3 42.77 17.90 -0.05
N LEU A 4 42.01 18.60 -0.89
CA LEU A 4 40.55 18.61 -0.86
C LEU A 4 40.06 17.28 -1.47
N LEU A 5 39.44 16.43 -0.64
CA LEU A 5 38.72 15.25 -1.09
C LEU A 5 37.37 15.71 -1.67
N VAL A 6 37.21 15.59 -2.99
CA VAL A 6 35.93 15.75 -3.66
C VAL A 6 35.03 14.58 -3.23
N SER A 7 33.97 14.88 -2.49
CA SER A 7 32.94 13.91 -2.14
C SER A 7 32.06 13.70 -3.36
N ALA A 8 32.09 12.50 -3.95
CA ALA A 8 31.11 12.11 -4.97
C ALA A 8 29.73 11.96 -4.31
N PRO A 9 28.63 12.38 -4.97
CA PRO A 9 27.30 12.12 -4.45
C PRO A 9 27.09 10.60 -4.43
N ALA A 10 26.78 10.05 -3.26
CA ALA A 10 26.31 8.70 -3.15
C ALA A 10 24.92 8.63 -3.80
N ALA A 11 24.84 8.07 -5.00
CA ALA A 11 23.56 7.63 -5.54
C ALA A 11 23.11 6.42 -4.72
N ALA A 12 22.43 6.68 -3.59
CA ALA A 12 21.68 5.67 -2.85
C ALA A 12 20.41 5.32 -3.65
N GLN A 13 20.57 4.86 -4.89
CA GLN A 13 19.46 4.27 -5.61
C GLN A 13 19.30 2.87 -5.07
N SER A 14 18.29 2.69 -4.22
CA SER A 14 17.70 1.39 -3.94
C SER A 14 17.42 0.74 -5.29
N GLY A 15 18.25 -0.21 -5.73
CA GLY A 15 18.00 -1.03 -6.92
C GLY A 15 16.80 -1.97 -6.77
N GLY A 16 16.02 -1.81 -5.70
CA GLY A 16 14.78 -2.52 -5.45
C GLY A 16 13.56 -1.78 -6.00
N ARG A 17 12.48 -2.53 -6.21
CA ARG A 17 11.15 -1.99 -6.52
C ARG A 17 10.71 -1.07 -5.38
N ASN A 18 10.33 0.17 -5.72
CA ASN A 18 9.71 1.08 -4.76
C ASN A 18 8.37 0.47 -4.31
N GLU A 19 8.28 0.10 -3.04
CA GLU A 19 7.08 -0.51 -2.45
C GLU A 19 6.57 0.36 -1.31
N TYR A 20 5.27 0.62 -1.32
CA TYR A 20 4.58 1.38 -0.29
C TYR A 20 3.57 0.46 0.40
N ALA A 21 3.84 0.12 1.66
CA ALA A 21 2.99 -0.74 2.46
C ALA A 21 2.09 0.10 3.38
N VAL A 22 0.77 -0.13 3.29
CA VAL A 22 -0.24 0.56 4.09
C VAL A 22 -1.17 -0.44 4.77
N LYS A 23 -1.79 0.02 5.86
CA LYS A 23 -2.86 -0.71 6.55
C LYS A 23 -4.21 -0.18 6.08
N PHE A 24 -5.22 -1.05 6.11
CA PHE A 24 -6.60 -0.68 5.83
C PHE A 24 -7.51 -1.19 6.94
N VAL A 25 -8.61 -0.46 7.14
CA VAL A 25 -9.75 -0.84 7.96
C VAL A 25 -11.00 -0.54 7.14
N CYS A 26 -11.87 -1.54 7.01
CA CYS A 26 -13.10 -1.46 6.23
C CYS A 26 -14.26 -2.06 7.02
N GLY A 27 -15.06 -1.20 7.64
CA GLY A 27 -16.27 -1.58 8.36
C GLY A 27 -16.31 -1.07 9.79
N ASN A 28 -17.09 -1.76 10.62
CA ASN A 28 -17.34 -1.36 11.99
C ASN A 28 -16.48 -2.17 12.96
N ASN A 29 -15.65 -1.50 13.74
CA ASN A 29 -14.98 -2.10 14.88
C ASN A 29 -15.87 -1.96 16.12
N GLY A 30 -16.56 -3.06 16.47
CA GLY A 30 -17.38 -3.14 17.68
C GLY A 30 -16.63 -3.70 18.90
N ARG A 31 -15.34 -4.05 18.76
CA ARG A 31 -14.60 -4.78 19.80
C ARG A 31 -14.05 -3.81 20.85
N PRO A 32 -14.50 -3.89 22.11
CA PRO A 32 -14.04 -2.94 23.14
C PRO A 32 -12.57 -3.04 23.53
N LEU A 33 -11.90 -4.14 23.14
CA LEU A 33 -10.52 -4.45 23.50
C LEU A 33 -9.65 -4.74 22.26
N ASP A 34 -9.98 -4.18 21.09
CA ASP A 34 -9.09 -4.25 19.92
C ASP A 34 -7.95 -3.22 20.07
N PRO A 35 -6.67 -3.66 20.18
CA PRO A 35 -5.55 -2.74 20.29
C PRO A 35 -5.18 -2.08 18.94
N ALA A 36 -5.71 -2.54 17.81
CA ALA A 36 -5.37 -2.05 16.48
C ALA A 36 -6.22 -0.85 16.03
N ALA A 37 -7.47 -0.75 16.49
CA ALA A 37 -8.37 0.37 16.22
C ALA A 37 -9.32 0.59 17.39
N ALA A 38 -9.72 1.84 17.64
CA ALA A 38 -10.76 2.15 18.61
C ALA A 38 -12.14 1.69 18.12
N ILE A 39 -13.14 1.70 19.00
CA ILE A 39 -14.53 1.38 18.63
C ILE A 39 -15.07 2.42 17.66
N GLY A 40 -15.65 2.00 16.53
CA GLY A 40 -16.27 2.89 15.57
C GLY A 40 -16.32 2.34 14.14
N ALA A 41 -16.94 3.10 13.24
CA ALA A 41 -16.95 2.80 11.81
C ALA A 41 -15.79 3.49 11.11
N TYR A 42 -14.96 2.70 10.41
CA TYR A 42 -13.79 3.18 9.70
C TYR A 42 -13.79 2.68 8.26
N PHE A 43 -13.45 3.58 7.35
CA PHE A 43 -13.33 3.29 5.93
C PHE A 43 -12.05 3.93 5.42
N THR A 44 -11.23 3.09 4.79
CA THR A 44 -9.93 3.49 4.24
C THR A 44 -10.09 4.05 2.82
N ALA A 45 -9.39 5.15 2.58
CA ALA A 45 -9.12 5.73 1.27
C ALA A 45 -7.61 6.01 1.19
N ILE A 46 -6.94 5.44 0.19
CA ILE A 46 -5.50 5.57 -0.02
C ILE A 46 -5.29 6.33 -1.32
N ASN A 47 -4.77 7.56 -1.22
CA ASN A 47 -4.37 8.32 -2.40
C ASN A 47 -3.00 7.83 -2.90
N VAL A 48 -2.95 7.44 -4.17
CA VAL A 48 -1.72 7.04 -4.86
C VAL A 48 -1.46 8.07 -5.94
N HIS A 49 -0.34 8.78 -5.81
CA HIS A 49 0.06 9.85 -6.71
C HIS A 49 1.38 9.52 -7.40
N ASN A 50 1.49 9.86 -8.69
CA ASN A 50 2.73 9.76 -9.44
C ASN A 50 3.43 11.14 -9.52
N PRO A 51 4.41 11.41 -8.64
CA PRO A 51 5.19 12.65 -8.73
C PRO A 51 6.26 12.60 -9.84
N GLY A 52 6.43 11.45 -10.51
CA GLY A 52 7.42 11.26 -11.56
C GLY A 52 6.97 11.85 -12.90
N ASN A 53 7.92 12.33 -13.68
CA ASN A 53 7.70 12.94 -15.00
C ASN A 53 7.32 11.94 -16.11
N GLU A 54 7.29 10.64 -15.82
CA GLU A 54 6.94 9.57 -16.75
C GLU A 54 5.70 8.81 -16.28
N ALA A 55 4.94 8.25 -17.23
CA ALA A 55 3.79 7.42 -16.90
C ALA A 55 4.22 6.06 -16.33
N VAL A 56 3.71 5.70 -15.16
CA VAL A 56 4.08 4.46 -14.44
C VAL A 56 2.86 3.56 -14.28
N ALA A 57 3.04 2.26 -14.53
CA ALA A 57 2.07 1.24 -14.18
C ALA A 57 2.22 0.93 -12.68
N PHE A 58 1.17 1.20 -11.91
CA PHE A 58 1.16 0.89 -10.50
C PHE A 58 0.64 -0.52 -10.29
N VAL A 59 1.44 -1.33 -9.61
CA VAL A 59 1.13 -2.71 -9.28
C VAL A 59 0.89 -2.86 -7.80
N HIS A 60 -0.24 -3.47 -7.42
CA HIS A 60 -0.56 -3.73 -6.02
C HIS A 60 -1.08 -5.14 -5.80
N LYS A 61 -1.10 -5.51 -4.53
CA LYS A 61 -1.76 -6.71 -4.00
C LYS A 61 -2.29 -6.38 -2.61
N VAL A 62 -3.38 -7.01 -2.20
CA VAL A 62 -3.91 -6.88 -0.86
C VAL A 62 -3.44 -8.07 -0.03
N ALA A 63 -2.83 -7.80 1.13
CA ALA A 63 -2.43 -8.82 2.09
C ALA A 63 -3.36 -8.79 3.31
N LEU A 64 -3.84 -9.95 3.73
CA LEU A 64 -4.67 -10.12 4.92
C LEU A 64 -4.00 -11.15 5.85
N ALA A 65 -3.65 -10.73 7.05
CA ALA A 65 -2.94 -11.52 8.04
C ALA A 65 -3.47 -11.25 9.45
N GLU A 66 -3.45 -12.30 10.28
CA GLU A 66 -3.72 -12.19 11.71
C GLU A 66 -2.48 -11.65 12.46
N PRO A 67 -2.66 -11.01 13.63
CA PRO A 67 -1.54 -10.59 14.47
C PRO A 67 -0.57 -11.74 14.76
N GLY A 68 0.70 -11.55 14.39
CA GLY A 68 1.78 -12.50 14.65
C GLY A 68 1.77 -13.76 13.77
N ARG A 69 0.94 -13.85 12.72
CA ARG A 69 0.89 -15.01 11.82
C ARG A 69 1.01 -14.60 10.34
N PRO A 70 1.66 -15.40 9.50
CA PRO A 70 1.63 -15.20 8.05
C PRO A 70 0.20 -15.21 7.51
N GLY A 71 -0.08 -14.32 6.57
CA GLY A 71 -1.40 -14.17 5.95
C GLY A 71 -1.43 -14.54 4.48
N ARG A 72 -2.64 -14.58 3.91
CA ARG A 72 -2.85 -14.74 2.46
C ARG A 72 -2.77 -13.37 1.78
N HIS A 73 -2.50 -13.36 0.49
CA HIS A 73 -2.53 -12.15 -0.32
C HIS A 73 -3.13 -12.44 -1.69
N THR A 74 -3.67 -11.41 -2.33
CA THR A 74 -4.15 -11.48 -3.71
C THR A 74 -2.97 -11.61 -4.68
N ALA A 75 -3.27 -11.97 -5.94
CA ALA A 75 -2.29 -11.82 -7.02
C ALA A 75 -1.87 -10.35 -7.16
N LEU A 76 -0.64 -10.13 -7.66
CA LEU A 76 -0.19 -8.80 -8.04
C LEU A 76 -0.91 -8.38 -9.33
N VAL A 77 -1.60 -7.24 -9.28
CA VAL A 77 -2.37 -6.70 -10.39
C VAL A 77 -1.87 -5.30 -10.75
N ALA A 78 -2.06 -4.88 -12.00
CA ALA A 78 -1.72 -3.54 -12.49
C ALA A 78 -2.99 -2.78 -12.93
N PRO A 79 -3.88 -2.38 -12.01
CA PRO A 79 -5.21 -1.91 -12.38
C PRO A 79 -5.21 -0.49 -12.96
N PHE A 80 -4.15 0.29 -12.72
CA PHE A 80 -4.05 1.65 -13.21
C PHE A 80 -2.63 2.00 -13.66
N ARG A 81 -2.57 2.90 -14.64
CA ARG A 81 -1.37 3.57 -15.09
C ARG A 81 -1.61 5.06 -14.87
N LEU A 82 -0.72 5.71 -14.13
CA LEU A 82 -0.81 7.14 -13.86
C LEU A 82 0.23 7.86 -14.70
N ALA A 83 -0.19 8.87 -15.45
CA ALA A 83 0.70 9.82 -16.13
C ALA A 83 1.39 10.75 -15.12
N TYR A 84 2.13 11.74 -15.65
CA TYR A 84 2.74 12.77 -14.82
C TYR A 84 1.68 13.50 -14.00
N ASP A 85 1.92 13.60 -12.70
CA ASP A 85 1.10 14.34 -11.73
C ASP A 85 -0.32 13.79 -11.51
N GLU A 86 -0.67 12.68 -12.16
CA GLU A 86 -1.96 12.01 -11.95
C GLU A 86 -1.99 11.27 -10.60
N ALA A 87 -3.20 11.13 -10.07
CA ALA A 87 -3.47 10.38 -8.86
C ALA A 87 -4.72 9.53 -9.01
N THR A 88 -4.78 8.46 -8.23
CA THR A 88 -5.98 7.64 -8.04
C THR A 88 -6.20 7.38 -6.55
N GLU A 89 -7.39 6.91 -6.21
CA GLU A 89 -7.71 6.42 -4.89
C GLU A 89 -7.88 4.91 -4.90
N VAL A 90 -7.44 4.23 -3.84
CA VAL A 90 -7.80 2.85 -3.52
C VAL A 90 -8.65 2.87 -2.26
N ASP A 91 -9.90 2.43 -2.38
CA ASP A 91 -10.89 2.48 -1.31
C ASP A 91 -11.25 1.09 -0.76
N CYS A 92 -12.07 1.07 0.28
CA CYS A 92 -12.57 -0.17 0.88
C CYS A 92 -13.34 -1.06 -0.10
N LEU A 93 -14.13 -0.51 -1.01
CA LEU A 93 -14.92 -1.32 -1.94
C LEU A 93 -14.01 -2.05 -2.92
N GLN A 94 -12.97 -1.39 -3.41
CA GLN A 94 -11.95 -2.00 -4.25
C GLN A 94 -11.19 -3.09 -3.50
N ILE A 95 -10.70 -2.79 -2.30
CA ILE A 95 -9.98 -3.77 -1.46
C ILE A 95 -10.82 -5.03 -1.22
N LEU A 96 -12.08 -4.86 -0.82
CA LEU A 96 -12.98 -5.97 -0.53
C LEU A 96 -13.32 -6.79 -1.78
N ARG A 97 -13.50 -6.14 -2.95
CA ARG A 97 -13.70 -6.86 -4.22
C ARG A 97 -12.49 -7.68 -4.62
N GLU A 98 -11.28 -7.15 -4.45
CA GLU A 98 -10.04 -7.86 -4.79
C GLU A 98 -9.80 -9.06 -3.87
N LEU A 99 -10.06 -8.90 -2.57
CA LEU A 99 -10.03 -10.00 -1.60
C LEU A 99 -11.04 -11.09 -1.96
N ALA A 100 -12.29 -10.71 -2.26
CA ALA A 100 -13.34 -11.64 -2.66
C ALA A 100 -12.99 -12.39 -3.96
N ALA A 101 -12.48 -11.69 -4.98
CA ALA A 101 -12.02 -12.29 -6.23
C ALA A 101 -10.85 -13.26 -6.01
N GLY A 102 -9.99 -12.99 -5.02
CA GLY A 102 -8.91 -13.89 -4.59
C GLY A 102 -9.36 -15.05 -3.69
N GLY A 103 -10.66 -15.17 -3.38
CA GLY A 103 -11.17 -16.15 -2.42
C GLY A 103 -10.59 -15.97 -1.02
N ILE A 104 -10.33 -14.73 -0.62
CA ILE A 104 -9.86 -14.33 0.71
C ILE A 104 -10.99 -13.54 1.37
N THR A 105 -11.57 -14.09 2.43
CA THR A 105 -12.61 -13.41 3.21
C THR A 105 -11.98 -12.77 4.44
N PRO A 106 -12.16 -11.45 4.65
CA PRO A 106 -11.87 -10.84 5.95
C PRO A 106 -12.58 -11.59 7.07
N GLY A 107 -11.89 -11.76 8.19
CA GLY A 107 -12.52 -12.23 9.42
C GLY A 107 -13.60 -11.25 9.90
N PRO A 108 -14.51 -11.69 10.78
CA PRO A 108 -15.50 -10.84 11.42
C PRO A 108 -14.90 -9.81 12.38
#